data_AF-A0A2V8MRU1-F1
#
_entry.id   AF-A0A2V8MRU1-F1
#
_cell.length_a   1.000
_cell.length_b   1.000
_cell.length_c   1.000
_cell.angle_alpha   90.00
_cell.angle_beta   90.00
_cell.angle_gamma   90.00
#
_symmetry.space_group_name_H-M   'P 1'
#
loop_
_entity.id
_entity.type
_entity.pdbx_description
1 polymer ?
#
loop_
_entity_poly.entity_id
_entity_poly.type
_entity_poly.pdbx_seq_one_letter_code
_entity_poly.pdbx_strand_id
1 'polypeptide(L)'
;MTEASDWLARVRQFERRGELLLAYDTALHGLEEHPYDVWLGHRAVLSLAKAGATGRAEAEFARLRLQASSEPDVVALGARIAKDRALAASEEERAALLSRAADRYEAIYRASGGYYPGVNVATLRLLASEREAAERVAREVLTLCLDDNAASDDAYYVAASRAEASLVLGDAAAARIALQSAAALSADLAARATTRRQLRLVCTARGIADDVLAPLAAPAVIHYTGHMISAQGRDGCFPARQEMQVAAGIRAMLGERNVGFGYGALASGADILFAEALLERGAELHVVLPFARDEFVEISVDPAGPGWRERFDACLARATSVTFATDDRYLGHDWIFAYGSFVAMGLAVLRARFLDAAVRQIAVWDGEETTGSAGTGFDVRTWRELVGQADVIRCGEGTRRAVSWTPVPPSRGRELRAMLFGDVKGFSKLTEAQIPAFVTHLLGALGGVLERYGDAVLYRNTWGDGLFVVMSDAAAAAQCALDLQAAVAAVDLEAQGLPGTLALRLGGHFGPVFEARDPVQGVMNYFGAHVSRTARIEPVTPPGEVFVTEQFAARLALEPRGYACDYVGQVPAAKSYGTLRMYHLHAPARAQARRQ
;
A
#
# COMPACT_ATOMS: atom_id res chain seq x y z
N MET A 1 12.45 30.45 17.22
CA MET A 1 11.19 29.72 17.42
C MET A 1 10.43 29.86 16.13
N THR A 2 10.14 28.75 15.47
CA THR A 2 9.36 28.75 14.23
C THR A 2 7.89 28.99 14.61
N GLU A 3 7.11 29.74 13.84
CA GLU A 3 5.70 29.95 14.18
C GLU A 3 4.89 28.65 13.99
N ALA A 4 3.80 28.46 14.73
CA ALA A 4 2.92 27.31 14.56
C ALA A 4 2.29 27.26 13.15
N SER A 5 2.09 28.44 12.53
CA SER A 5 1.64 28.63 11.15
C SER A 5 2.58 27.98 10.13
N ASP A 6 3.89 28.09 10.33
CA ASP A 6 4.93 27.51 9.47
C ASP A 6 4.92 25.98 9.56
N TRP A 7 4.81 25.45 10.79
CA TRP A 7 4.65 24.02 11.02
C TRP A 7 3.39 23.49 10.32
N LEU A 8 2.25 24.16 10.48
CA LEU A 8 1.00 23.80 9.82
C LEU A 8 1.08 23.86 8.29
N ALA A 9 1.79 24.85 7.73
CA ALA A 9 2.00 24.96 6.29
C ALA A 9 2.79 23.74 5.75
N ARG A 10 3.84 23.33 6.47
CA ARG A 10 4.63 22.13 6.14
C ARG A 10 3.79 20.86 6.26
N VAL A 11 3.03 20.72 7.35
CA VAL A 11 2.09 19.60 7.55
C VAL A 11 1.10 19.51 6.39
N ARG A 12 0.46 20.61 6.01
CA ARG A 12 -0.46 20.66 4.86
C ARG A 12 0.23 20.33 3.54
N GLN A 13 1.49 20.72 3.35
CA GLN A 13 2.27 20.34 2.18
C GLN A 13 2.55 18.83 2.16
N PHE A 14 2.86 18.23 3.30
CA PHE A 14 3.00 16.78 3.43
C PHE A 14 1.66 16.08 3.12
N GLU A 15 0.54 16.55 3.66
CA GLU A 15 -0.78 15.93 3.44
C GLU A 15 -1.28 16.07 2.00
N ARG A 16 -1.05 17.21 1.35
CA ARG A 16 -1.35 17.40 -0.09
C ARG A 16 -0.56 16.43 -0.97
N ARG A 17 0.62 16.01 -0.52
CA ARG A 17 1.46 15.00 -1.19
C ARG A 17 1.16 13.57 -0.73
N GLY A 18 0.19 13.37 0.16
CA GLY A 18 -0.13 12.07 0.75
C GLY A 18 0.92 11.55 1.74
N GLU A 19 1.86 12.40 2.18
CA GLU A 19 2.93 12.08 3.12
C GLU A 19 2.42 12.17 4.58
N LEU A 20 1.40 11.36 4.92
CA LEU A 20 0.63 11.48 6.17
C LEU A 20 1.48 11.30 7.43
N LEU A 21 2.50 10.45 7.41
CA LEU A 21 3.38 10.28 8.56
C LEU A 21 4.39 11.41 8.73
N LEU A 22 4.98 11.90 7.65
CA LEU A 22 5.80 13.11 7.74
C LEU A 22 4.95 14.29 8.22
N ALA A 23 3.68 14.36 7.81
CA ALA A 23 2.73 15.32 8.36
C ALA A 23 2.50 15.10 9.86
N TYR A 24 2.34 13.85 10.31
CA TYR A 24 2.21 13.51 11.73
C TYR A 24 3.45 13.87 12.54
N ASP A 25 4.64 13.43 12.11
CA ASP A 25 5.91 13.68 12.79
C ASP A 25 6.24 15.19 12.80
N THR A 26 5.99 15.88 11.67
CA THR A 26 6.14 17.34 11.60
C THR A 26 5.18 18.04 12.54
N ALA A 27 3.95 17.54 12.68
CA ALA A 27 2.99 18.06 13.64
C ALA A 27 3.42 17.79 15.09
N LEU A 28 3.98 16.62 15.39
CA LEU A 28 4.53 16.30 16.72
C LEU A 28 5.74 17.15 17.08
N HIS A 29 6.70 17.35 16.17
CA HIS A 29 7.81 18.28 16.39
C HIS A 29 7.31 19.71 16.57
N GLY A 30 6.30 20.13 15.79
CA GLY A 30 5.63 21.40 16.00
C GLY A 30 5.02 21.50 17.42
N LEU A 31 4.45 20.42 17.95
CA LEU A 31 3.92 20.35 19.31
C LEU A 31 5.00 20.30 20.40
N GLU A 32 6.23 19.89 20.11
CA GLU A 32 7.35 20.04 21.06
C GLU A 32 7.67 21.52 21.29
N GLU A 33 7.58 22.35 20.25
CA GLU A 33 7.74 23.81 20.31
C GLU A 33 6.46 24.53 20.76
N HIS A 34 5.28 23.99 20.41
CA HIS A 34 3.96 24.59 20.66
C HIS A 34 2.98 23.58 21.30
N PRO A 35 3.17 23.19 22.57
CA PRO A 35 2.48 22.03 23.18
C PRO A 35 0.95 22.09 23.26
N TYR A 36 0.36 23.28 23.12
CA TYR A 36 -1.08 23.50 23.26
C TYR A 36 -1.74 23.94 21.94
N ASP A 37 -1.03 23.87 20.81
CA ASP A 37 -1.60 24.22 19.52
C ASP A 37 -2.61 23.16 19.05
N VAL A 38 -3.89 23.54 19.05
CA VAL A 38 -5.00 22.66 18.71
C VAL A 38 -4.94 22.19 17.26
N TRP A 39 -4.43 23.01 16.35
CA TRP A 39 -4.40 22.68 14.92
C TRP A 39 -3.29 21.70 14.59
N LEU A 40 -2.10 21.84 15.19
CA LEU A 40 -1.04 20.86 15.07
C LEU A 40 -1.49 19.52 15.65
N GLY A 41 -2.14 19.53 16.82
CA GLY A 41 -2.74 18.32 17.39
C GLY A 41 -3.81 17.70 16.48
N HIS A 42 -4.72 18.51 15.95
CA HIS A 42 -5.74 18.07 15.00
C HIS A 42 -5.13 17.45 13.74
N ARG A 43 -4.12 18.08 13.12
CA ARG A 43 -3.48 17.52 11.93
C ARG A 43 -2.71 16.23 12.24
N ALA A 44 -2.05 16.15 13.39
CA ALA A 44 -1.39 14.91 13.81
C ALA A 44 -2.39 13.74 13.84
N VAL A 45 -3.51 13.91 14.54
CA VAL A 45 -4.53 12.87 14.65
C VAL A 45 -5.24 12.59 13.31
N LEU A 46 -5.55 13.63 12.54
CA LEU A 46 -6.15 13.48 11.22
C LEU A 46 -5.24 12.69 10.27
N SER A 47 -3.92 12.92 10.33
CA SER A 47 -2.95 12.15 9.56
C SER A 47 -2.96 10.67 9.94
N LEU A 48 -3.00 10.34 11.23
CA LEU A 48 -3.13 8.94 11.69
C LEU A 48 -4.44 8.31 11.23
N ALA A 49 -5.57 9.03 11.35
CA ALA A 49 -6.88 8.55 10.91
C ALA A 49 -6.95 8.35 9.39
N LYS A 50 -6.34 9.24 8.61
CA LYS A 50 -6.22 9.08 7.15
C LYS A 50 -5.30 7.93 6.75
N ALA A 51 -4.31 7.61 7.58
CA ALA A 51 -3.40 6.48 7.39
C ALA A 51 -3.96 5.13 7.87
N GLY A 52 -5.24 5.07 8.29
CA GLY A 52 -5.86 3.83 8.76
C GLY A 52 -5.43 3.38 10.16
N ALA A 53 -4.60 4.17 10.87
CA ALA A 53 -4.11 3.87 12.22
C ALA A 53 -5.15 4.22 13.30
N THR A 54 -6.37 3.68 13.19
CA THR A 54 -7.54 4.07 14.00
C THR A 54 -7.29 4.03 15.51
N GLY A 55 -6.73 2.92 16.02
CA GLY A 55 -6.47 2.79 17.46
C GLY A 55 -5.46 3.82 17.97
N ARG A 56 -4.49 4.18 17.13
CA ARG A 56 -3.50 5.20 17.45
C ARG A 56 -4.04 6.62 17.35
N ALA A 57 -4.83 6.89 16.31
CA ALA A 57 -5.54 8.16 16.19
C ALA A 57 -6.41 8.38 17.44
N GLU A 58 -7.10 7.35 17.95
CA GLU A 58 -7.87 7.42 19.19
C GLU A 58 -6.99 7.70 20.42
N ALA A 59 -5.87 6.98 20.57
CA ALA A 59 -4.94 7.19 21.68
C ALA A 59 -4.31 8.60 21.67
N GLU A 60 -3.89 9.09 20.50
CA GLU A 60 -3.32 10.43 20.33
C GLU A 60 -4.36 11.53 20.51
N PHE A 61 -5.58 11.33 20.04
CA PHE A 61 -6.70 12.26 20.28
C PHE A 61 -6.93 12.46 21.77
N ALA A 62 -6.91 11.37 22.55
CA ALA A 62 -7.03 11.41 24.01
C ALA A 62 -5.80 12.05 24.68
N ARG A 63 -4.58 11.68 24.27
CA ARG A 63 -3.31 12.18 24.82
C ARG A 63 -3.19 13.70 24.65
N LEU A 64 -3.56 14.21 23.48
CA LEU A 64 -3.54 15.64 23.14
C LEU A 64 -4.76 16.40 23.68
N ARG A 65 -5.66 15.72 24.39
CA ARG A 65 -6.88 16.30 25.01
C ARG A 65 -7.80 16.99 24.00
N LEU A 66 -7.79 16.56 22.74
CA LEU A 66 -8.59 17.19 21.68
C LEU A 66 -10.09 17.01 21.88
N GLN A 67 -10.51 16.02 22.68
CA GLN A 67 -11.90 15.83 23.10
C GLN A 67 -12.50 17.01 23.88
N ALA A 68 -11.67 17.90 24.44
CA ALA A 68 -12.12 19.09 25.15
C ALA A 68 -12.34 20.29 24.22
N SER A 69 -11.93 20.20 22.95
CA SER A 69 -12.10 21.28 21.98
C SER A 69 -13.56 21.42 21.55
N SER A 70 -14.00 22.66 21.38
CA SER A 70 -15.31 22.99 20.78
C SER A 70 -15.20 23.36 19.29
N GLU A 71 -14.00 23.32 18.72
CA GLU A 71 -13.76 23.60 17.30
C GLU A 71 -14.45 22.54 16.43
N PRO A 72 -15.32 22.93 15.47
CA PRO A 72 -16.12 21.99 14.68
C PRO A 72 -15.32 20.89 13.99
N ASP A 73 -14.17 21.23 13.41
CA ASP A 73 -13.28 20.26 12.72
C ASP A 73 -12.70 19.22 13.69
N VAL A 74 -12.37 19.64 14.92
CA VAL A 74 -11.84 18.74 15.96
C VAL A 74 -12.93 17.81 16.48
N VAL A 75 -14.14 18.32 16.67
CA VAL A 75 -15.30 17.50 17.03
C VAL A 75 -15.63 16.49 15.92
N ALA A 76 -15.58 16.92 14.65
CA ALA A 76 -15.78 16.04 13.50
C ALA A 76 -14.70 14.96 13.39
N LEU A 77 -13.45 15.26 13.75
CA LEU A 77 -12.38 14.27 13.82
C LEU A 77 -12.67 13.20 14.89
N GLY A 78 -13.17 13.59 16.06
CA GLY A 78 -13.60 12.64 17.10
C GLY A 78 -14.77 11.74 16.64
N ALA A 79 -15.70 12.27 15.85
CA ALA A 79 -16.77 11.50 15.24
C ALA A 79 -16.25 10.53 14.15
N ARG A 80 -15.27 10.97 13.35
CA ARG A 80 -14.59 10.13 12.35
C ARG A 80 -13.88 8.94 13.01
N ILE A 81 -13.10 9.17 14.07
CA ILE A 81 -12.41 8.10 14.81
C ILE A 81 -13.44 7.08 15.35
N ALA A 82 -14.58 7.55 15.87
CA ALA A 82 -15.65 6.68 16.33
C ALA A 82 -16.26 5.84 15.20
N LYS A 83 -16.46 6.44 14.01
CA LYS A 83 -16.90 5.73 12.79
C LYS A 83 -15.88 4.65 12.40
N ASP A 84 -14.61 5.00 12.31
CA ASP A 84 -13.55 4.06 11.91
C ASP A 84 -13.44 2.89 12.90
N ARG A 85 -13.56 3.17 14.21
CA ARG A 85 -13.62 2.15 15.27
C ARG A 85 -14.85 1.25 15.12
N ALA A 86 -16.02 1.83 14.85
CA ALA A 86 -17.25 1.09 14.68
C ALA A 86 -17.18 0.15 13.46
N LEU A 87 -16.61 0.61 12.34
CA LEU A 87 -16.41 -0.20 11.13
C LEU A 87 -15.44 -1.37 11.36
N ALA A 88 -14.42 -1.18 12.22
CA ALA A 88 -13.46 -2.22 12.59
C ALA A 88 -13.95 -3.20 13.66
N ALA A 89 -15.05 -2.89 14.36
CA ALA A 89 -15.59 -3.71 15.45
C ALA A 89 -16.17 -5.05 14.98
N SER A 90 -16.33 -5.98 15.92
CA SER A 90 -17.01 -7.26 15.68
C SER A 90 -18.48 -7.03 15.34
N GLU A 91 -19.11 -7.99 14.68
CA GLU A 91 -20.50 -7.87 14.24
C GLU A 91 -21.47 -7.63 15.40
N GLU A 92 -21.19 -8.23 16.57
CA GLU A 92 -21.98 -8.10 17.78
C GLU A 92 -21.96 -6.68 18.37
N GLU A 93 -20.82 -5.98 18.29
CA GLU A 93 -20.64 -4.63 18.86
C GLU A 93 -20.89 -3.51 17.82
N ARG A 94 -20.74 -3.84 16.53
CA ARG A 94 -20.71 -2.89 15.43
C ARG A 94 -21.95 -2.02 15.37
N ALA A 95 -23.16 -2.58 15.47
CA ALA A 95 -24.40 -1.82 15.39
C ALA A 95 -24.50 -0.74 16.48
N ALA A 96 -24.18 -1.11 17.73
CA ALA A 96 -24.22 -0.18 18.86
C ALA A 96 -23.14 0.92 18.75
N LEU A 97 -21.94 0.57 18.27
CA LEU A 97 -20.88 1.55 18.04
C LEU A 97 -21.19 2.49 16.86
N LEU A 98 -21.81 1.99 15.80
CA LEU A 98 -22.26 2.80 14.67
C LEU A 98 -23.35 3.79 15.10
N SER A 99 -24.32 3.35 15.92
CA SER A 99 -25.37 4.22 16.46
C SER A 99 -24.77 5.35 17.32
N ARG A 100 -23.82 5.03 18.21
CA ARG A 100 -23.08 6.04 18.99
C ARG A 100 -22.25 6.99 18.13
N ALA A 101 -21.64 6.50 17.05
CA ALA A 101 -20.92 7.34 16.10
C ALA A 101 -21.90 8.26 15.34
N ALA A 102 -23.10 7.76 15.01
CA ALA A 102 -24.17 8.55 14.40
C ALA A 102 -24.64 9.66 15.34
N ASP A 103 -24.83 9.39 16.64
CA ASP A 103 -25.19 10.41 17.64
C ASP A 103 -24.18 11.57 17.68
N ARG A 104 -22.88 11.25 17.60
CA ARG A 104 -21.81 12.26 17.56
C ARG A 104 -21.90 13.13 16.30
N TYR A 105 -22.09 12.53 15.14
CA TYR A 105 -22.29 13.29 13.90
C TYR A 105 -23.61 14.08 13.92
N GLU A 106 -24.65 13.57 14.57
CA GLU A 106 -25.96 14.24 14.66
C GLU A 106 -25.87 15.49 15.53
N ALA A 107 -25.12 15.47 16.63
CA ALA A 107 -24.84 16.67 17.41
C ALA A 107 -24.15 17.76 16.57
N ILE A 108 -23.16 17.39 15.74
CA ILE A 108 -22.47 18.33 14.84
C ILE A 108 -23.44 18.82 13.75
N TYR A 109 -24.25 17.93 13.20
CA TYR A 109 -25.22 18.27 12.15
C TYR A 109 -26.27 19.28 12.64
N ARG A 110 -26.82 19.06 13.84
CA ARG A 110 -27.80 19.98 14.44
C ARG A 110 -27.21 21.35 14.76
N ALA A 111 -25.92 21.43 15.10
CA ALA A 111 -25.24 22.68 15.38
C ALA A 111 -24.83 23.46 14.11
N SER A 112 -24.36 22.76 13.08
CA SER A 112 -23.77 23.37 11.87
C SER A 112 -24.73 23.52 10.70
N GLY A 113 -25.76 22.67 10.60
CA GLY A 113 -26.61 22.56 9.41
C GLY A 113 -25.87 22.05 8.16
N GLY A 114 -24.63 21.56 8.30
CA GLY A 114 -23.79 21.16 7.16
C GLY A 114 -24.21 19.83 6.55
N TYR A 115 -24.12 19.71 5.22
CA TYR A 115 -24.43 18.47 4.51
C TYR A 115 -23.49 17.30 4.91
N TYR A 116 -22.20 17.58 5.19
CA TYR A 116 -21.20 16.55 5.47
C TYR A 116 -21.45 15.79 6.79
N PRO A 117 -21.70 16.46 7.94
CA PRO A 117 -22.14 15.75 9.13
C PRO A 117 -23.46 15.01 8.91
N GLY A 118 -24.45 15.65 8.27
CA GLY A 118 -25.77 15.06 8.04
C GLY A 118 -25.74 13.77 7.23
N VAL A 119 -24.96 13.73 6.14
CA VAL A 119 -24.86 12.53 5.30
C VAL A 119 -24.17 11.37 6.05
N ASN A 120 -23.19 11.67 6.89
CA ASN A 120 -22.57 10.66 7.76
C ASN A 120 -23.57 10.13 8.80
N VAL A 121 -24.45 10.97 9.37
CA VAL A 121 -25.56 10.48 10.23
C VAL A 121 -26.43 9.50 9.45
N ALA A 122 -26.90 9.90 8.27
CA ALA A 122 -27.78 9.06 7.45
C ALA A 122 -27.15 7.68 7.16
N THR A 123 -25.89 7.66 6.75
CA THR A 123 -25.14 6.43 6.49
C THR A 123 -24.93 5.59 7.75
N LEU A 124 -24.48 6.19 8.86
CA LEU A 124 -24.20 5.42 10.08
C LEU A 124 -25.48 4.85 10.70
N ARG A 125 -26.59 5.59 10.68
CA ARG A 125 -27.91 5.09 11.10
C ARG A 125 -28.36 3.91 10.25
N LEU A 126 -28.16 3.99 8.93
CA LEU A 126 -28.47 2.89 8.02
C LEU A 126 -27.64 1.63 8.36
N LEU A 127 -26.33 1.80 8.55
CA LEU A 127 -25.44 0.70 8.91
C LEU A 127 -25.72 0.13 10.31
N ALA A 128 -26.29 0.94 11.22
CA ALA A 128 -26.80 0.51 12.51
C ALA A 128 -28.20 -0.16 12.44
N SER A 129 -28.75 -0.37 11.24
CA SER A 129 -30.11 -0.89 11.00
C SER A 129 -31.25 0.04 11.45
N GLU A 130 -30.97 1.33 11.68
CA GLU A 130 -31.93 2.37 12.08
C GLU A 130 -32.50 3.08 10.83
N ARG A 131 -33.21 2.30 10.00
CA ARG A 131 -33.61 2.68 8.64
C ARG A 131 -34.43 3.98 8.56
N GLU A 132 -35.45 4.15 9.40
CA GLU A 132 -36.33 5.32 9.34
C GLU A 132 -35.58 6.62 9.69
N ALA A 133 -34.69 6.56 10.69
CA ALA A 133 -33.84 7.67 11.08
C ALA A 133 -32.86 8.04 9.94
N ALA A 134 -32.26 7.03 9.30
CA ALA A 134 -31.39 7.21 8.15
C ALA A 134 -32.09 7.92 6.99
N GLU A 135 -33.28 7.44 6.60
CA GLU A 135 -34.04 8.00 5.48
C GLU A 135 -34.53 9.42 5.76
N ARG A 136 -34.94 9.72 6.99
CA ARG A 136 -35.33 11.08 7.39
C ARG A 136 -34.18 12.07 7.18
N VAL A 137 -33.00 11.75 7.72
CA VAL A 137 -31.83 12.63 7.61
C VAL A 137 -31.35 12.71 6.16
N ALA A 138 -31.40 11.63 5.40
CA ALA A 138 -31.05 11.65 3.97
C ALA A 138 -31.92 12.63 3.17
N ARG A 139 -33.23 12.71 3.45
CA ARG A 139 -34.11 13.71 2.81
C ARG A 139 -33.74 15.14 3.19
N GLU A 140 -33.43 15.40 4.47
CA GLU A 140 -32.96 16.70 4.95
C GLU A 140 -31.65 17.11 4.23
N VAL A 141 -30.70 16.18 4.09
CA VAL A 141 -29.43 16.40 3.36
C VAL A 141 -29.67 16.70 1.88
N LEU A 142 -30.58 16.00 1.21
CA LEU A 142 -30.91 16.29 -0.18
C LEU A 142 -31.41 17.71 -0.37
N THR A 143 -32.23 18.22 0.55
CA THR A 143 -32.67 19.63 0.52
C THR A 143 -31.49 20.58 0.69
N LEU A 144 -30.59 20.32 1.64
CA LEU A 144 -29.39 21.14 1.86
C LEU A 144 -28.44 21.15 0.64
N CYS A 145 -28.34 20.04 -0.09
CA CYS A 145 -27.53 19.95 -1.31
C CYS A 145 -28.15 20.65 -2.54
N LEU A 146 -29.40 21.10 -2.46
CA LEU A 146 -30.07 21.86 -3.53
C LEU A 146 -29.90 23.38 -3.36
N ASP A 147 -29.47 23.85 -2.18
CA ASP A 147 -29.22 25.27 -1.95
C ASP A 147 -27.89 25.68 -2.63
N ASP A 148 -27.99 26.54 -3.66
CA ASP A 148 -26.92 26.99 -4.58
C ASP A 148 -25.77 27.80 -3.92
N ASN A 149 -25.70 27.88 -2.59
CA ASN A 149 -24.71 28.68 -1.86
C ASN A 149 -23.36 27.97 -1.61
N ALA A 150 -23.16 26.76 -2.14
CA ALA A 150 -21.89 26.05 -1.98
C ALA A 150 -20.80 26.68 -2.85
N ALA A 151 -19.67 27.05 -2.23
CA ALA A 151 -18.51 27.54 -2.94
C ALA A 151 -18.03 26.52 -4.00
N SER A 152 -17.43 27.01 -5.10
CA SER A 152 -16.97 26.18 -6.22
C SER A 152 -16.09 25.00 -5.82
N ASP A 153 -15.32 25.13 -4.72
CA ASP A 153 -14.40 24.09 -4.23
C ASP A 153 -15.12 22.90 -3.55
N ASP A 154 -16.39 23.05 -3.16
CA ASP A 154 -17.19 22.02 -2.49
C ASP A 154 -18.13 21.26 -3.44
N ALA A 155 -18.21 21.65 -4.72
CA ALA A 155 -19.17 21.11 -5.68
C ALA A 155 -19.10 19.58 -5.83
N TYR A 156 -17.88 19.02 -5.80
CA TYR A 156 -17.67 17.57 -5.81
C TYR A 156 -18.30 16.90 -4.59
N TYR A 157 -18.04 17.43 -3.38
CA TYR A 157 -18.52 16.86 -2.13
C TYR A 157 -20.03 17.01 -1.96
N VAL A 158 -20.62 18.08 -2.48
CA VAL A 158 -22.07 18.24 -2.56
C VAL A 158 -22.69 17.17 -3.46
N ALA A 159 -22.15 16.97 -4.67
CA ALA A 159 -22.63 15.93 -5.58
C ALA A 159 -22.46 14.51 -5.02
N ALA A 160 -21.32 14.24 -4.34
CA ALA A 160 -21.07 12.99 -3.65
C ALA A 160 -22.04 12.76 -2.49
N SER A 161 -22.33 13.79 -1.69
CA SER A 161 -23.28 13.71 -0.57
C SER A 161 -24.72 13.50 -1.05
N ARG A 162 -25.10 14.13 -2.17
CA ARG A 162 -26.38 13.87 -2.85
C ARG A 162 -26.49 12.42 -3.31
N ALA A 163 -25.43 11.87 -3.88
CA ALA A 163 -25.39 10.46 -4.27
C ALA A 163 -25.53 9.53 -3.08
N GLU A 164 -24.79 9.79 -2.00
CA GLU A 164 -24.85 9.01 -0.76
C GLU A 164 -26.26 9.04 -0.14
N ALA A 165 -26.86 10.22 -0.01
CA ALA A 165 -28.22 10.35 0.50
C ALA A 165 -29.25 9.63 -0.38
N SER A 166 -29.10 9.68 -1.70
CA SER A 166 -29.96 8.95 -2.65
C SER A 166 -29.82 7.43 -2.49
N LEU A 167 -28.59 6.92 -2.32
CA LEU A 167 -28.35 5.51 -2.01
C LEU A 167 -28.96 5.12 -0.67
N VAL A 168 -28.82 5.97 0.36
CA VAL A 168 -29.49 5.75 1.66
C VAL A 168 -31.01 5.69 1.48
N LEU A 169 -31.62 6.41 0.55
CA LEU A 169 -33.06 6.31 0.28
C LEU A 169 -33.46 5.10 -0.58
N GLY A 170 -32.49 4.33 -1.10
CA GLY A 170 -32.74 3.23 -2.02
C GLY A 170 -32.93 3.66 -3.48
N ASP A 171 -32.70 4.93 -3.81
CA ASP A 171 -32.85 5.46 -5.17
C ASP A 171 -31.53 5.37 -5.95
N ALA A 172 -31.31 4.19 -6.56
CA ALA A 172 -30.12 3.94 -7.37
C ALA A 172 -30.05 4.84 -8.63
N ALA A 173 -31.19 5.28 -9.17
CA ALA A 173 -31.23 6.10 -10.37
C ALA A 173 -30.76 7.53 -10.06
N ALA A 174 -31.32 8.16 -9.02
CA ALA A 174 -30.88 9.48 -8.57
C ALA A 174 -29.42 9.46 -8.11
N ALA A 175 -29.00 8.39 -7.41
CA ALA A 175 -27.62 8.20 -7.02
C ALA A 175 -26.68 8.19 -8.24
N ARG A 176 -27.00 7.42 -9.28
CA ARG A 176 -26.17 7.33 -10.49
C ARG A 176 -26.01 8.68 -11.19
N ILE A 177 -27.07 9.48 -11.29
CA ILE A 177 -27.02 10.83 -11.87
C ILE A 177 -26.09 11.73 -11.04
N ALA A 178 -26.24 11.70 -9.72
CA ALA A 178 -25.39 12.48 -8.81
C ALA A 178 -23.91 12.05 -8.91
N LEU A 179 -23.63 10.75 -9.05
CA LEU A 179 -22.26 10.22 -9.23
C LEU A 179 -21.64 10.61 -10.57
N GLN A 180 -22.43 10.66 -11.66
CA GLN A 180 -21.95 11.17 -12.95
C GLN A 180 -21.55 12.65 -12.85
N SER A 181 -22.35 13.45 -12.16
CA SER A 181 -22.02 14.85 -11.87
C SER A 181 -20.75 14.97 -11.01
N ALA A 182 -20.62 14.18 -9.94
CA ALA A 182 -19.43 14.15 -9.10
C ALA A 182 -18.17 13.74 -9.90
N ALA A 183 -18.28 12.74 -10.77
CA ALA A 183 -17.17 12.29 -11.61
C ALA A 183 -16.68 13.35 -12.60
N ALA A 184 -17.57 14.23 -13.08
CA ALA A 184 -17.22 15.34 -13.97
C ALA A 184 -16.55 16.51 -13.23
N LEU A 185 -16.82 16.67 -11.94
CA LEU A 185 -16.33 17.78 -11.11
C LEU A 185 -14.96 17.53 -10.48
N SER A 186 -14.48 16.29 -10.42
CA SER A 186 -13.19 15.96 -9.81
C SER A 186 -12.34 15.03 -10.67
N ALA A 187 -11.14 15.52 -11.01
CA ALA A 187 -10.06 14.71 -11.58
C ALA A 187 -9.27 13.94 -10.51
N ASP A 188 -9.51 14.19 -9.21
CA ASP A 188 -8.83 13.51 -8.11
C ASP A 188 -9.35 12.07 -7.94
N LEU A 189 -8.60 11.13 -8.51
CA LEU A 189 -8.91 9.71 -8.45
C LEU A 189 -8.86 9.13 -7.02
N ALA A 190 -8.03 9.70 -6.13
CA ALA A 190 -7.94 9.24 -4.74
C ALA A 190 -9.17 9.66 -3.92
N ALA A 191 -9.67 10.87 -4.14
CA ALA A 191 -10.93 11.33 -3.58
C ALA A 191 -12.10 10.47 -4.08
N ARG A 192 -12.16 10.21 -5.40
CA ARG A 192 -13.17 9.32 -6.01
C ARG A 192 -13.14 7.91 -5.44
N ALA A 193 -11.96 7.32 -5.28
CA ALA A 193 -11.79 5.99 -4.71
C ALA A 193 -12.28 5.93 -3.26
N THR A 194 -11.99 6.95 -2.46
CA THR A 194 -12.43 7.05 -1.07
C THR A 194 -13.95 7.15 -0.97
N THR A 195 -14.56 8.04 -1.77
CA THR A 195 -16.02 8.16 -1.87
C THR A 195 -16.64 6.83 -2.31
N ARG A 196 -16.11 6.20 -3.36
CA ARG A 196 -16.62 4.92 -3.88
C ARG A 196 -16.60 3.81 -2.82
N ARG A 197 -15.51 3.66 -2.06
CA ARG A 197 -15.42 2.70 -0.94
C ARG A 197 -16.47 2.96 0.14
N GLN A 198 -16.69 4.22 0.50
CA GLN A 198 -17.73 4.60 1.47
C GLN A 198 -19.13 4.25 0.96
N LEU A 199 -19.44 4.61 -0.29
CA LEU A 199 -20.76 4.33 -0.87
C LEU A 199 -21.05 2.84 -1.03
N ARG A 200 -20.01 2.02 -1.23
CA ARG A 200 -20.16 0.56 -1.27
C ARG A 200 -20.75 0.00 0.03
N LEU A 201 -20.41 0.58 1.19
CA LEU A 201 -21.02 0.20 2.48
C LEU A 201 -22.54 0.43 2.46
N VAL A 202 -22.98 1.57 1.91
CA VAL A 202 -24.40 1.92 1.75
C VAL A 202 -25.10 0.96 0.78
N CYS A 203 -24.47 0.69 -0.37
CA CYS A 203 -24.99 -0.27 -1.36
C CYS A 203 -25.20 -1.65 -0.74
N THR A 204 -24.21 -2.16 -0.01
CA THR A 204 -24.32 -3.46 0.70
C THR A 204 -25.46 -3.46 1.70
N ALA A 205 -25.60 -2.42 2.53
CA ALA A 205 -26.69 -2.33 3.52
C ALA A 205 -28.08 -2.19 2.90
N ARG A 206 -28.17 -1.67 1.66
CA ARG A 206 -29.42 -1.52 0.91
C ARG A 206 -29.72 -2.66 -0.05
N GLY A 207 -28.78 -3.58 -0.27
CA GLY A 207 -28.91 -4.60 -1.32
C GLY A 207 -28.88 -4.01 -2.74
N ILE A 208 -28.25 -2.86 -2.94
CA ILE A 208 -28.03 -2.24 -4.26
C ILE A 208 -26.74 -2.81 -4.84
N ALA A 209 -26.76 -3.13 -6.14
CA ALA A 209 -25.58 -3.63 -6.84
C ALA A 209 -24.48 -2.55 -6.95
N ASP A 210 -23.21 -2.98 -6.91
CA ASP A 210 -22.04 -2.07 -6.94
C ASP A 210 -21.89 -1.31 -8.28
N ASP A 211 -22.59 -1.74 -9.33
CA ASP A 211 -22.53 -1.13 -10.67
C ASP A 211 -23.04 0.32 -10.70
N VAL A 212 -23.90 0.70 -9.75
CA VAL A 212 -24.33 2.09 -9.54
C VAL A 212 -23.13 3.02 -9.31
N LEU A 213 -22.03 2.50 -8.74
CA LEU A 213 -20.81 3.25 -8.43
C LEU A 213 -19.83 3.36 -9.60
N ALA A 214 -20.12 2.71 -10.73
CA ALA A 214 -19.27 2.74 -11.92
C ALA A 214 -18.83 4.15 -12.38
N PRO A 215 -19.64 5.23 -12.28
CA PRO A 215 -19.19 6.57 -12.67
C PRO A 215 -17.96 7.07 -11.92
N LEU A 216 -17.76 6.64 -10.67
CA LEU A 216 -16.57 7.03 -9.88
C LEU A 216 -15.36 6.14 -10.15
N ALA A 217 -15.51 5.01 -10.84
CA ALA A 217 -14.42 4.06 -11.07
C ALA A 217 -13.21 4.72 -11.74
N ALA A 218 -12.02 4.47 -11.20
CA ALA A 218 -10.78 4.91 -11.82
C ALA A 218 -10.44 4.04 -13.04
N PRO A 219 -9.62 4.56 -13.98
CA PRO A 219 -9.05 3.76 -15.07
C PRO A 219 -8.34 2.50 -14.54
N ALA A 220 -8.32 1.44 -15.34
CA ALA A 220 -7.71 0.18 -14.95
C ALA A 220 -6.20 0.33 -14.76
N VAL A 221 -5.66 -0.41 -13.79
CA VAL A 221 -4.24 -0.57 -13.55
C VAL A 221 -3.78 -1.89 -14.15
N ILE A 222 -2.67 -1.89 -14.86
CA ILE A 222 -2.09 -3.12 -15.41
C ILE A 222 -0.67 -3.38 -14.90
N HIS A 223 -0.36 -4.66 -14.72
CA HIS A 223 1.00 -5.14 -14.90
C HIS A 223 1.19 -5.53 -16.38
N TYR A 224 2.25 -5.04 -17.02
CA TYR A 224 2.59 -5.47 -18.38
C TYR A 224 3.90 -6.27 -18.37
N THR A 225 3.98 -7.25 -19.26
CA THR A 225 5.18 -8.09 -19.45
C THR A 225 5.18 -8.63 -20.87
N GLY A 226 6.34 -8.94 -21.43
CA GLY A 226 6.36 -9.58 -22.72
C GLY A 226 7.73 -10.04 -23.18
N HIS A 227 7.72 -10.82 -24.26
CA HIS A 227 8.95 -11.32 -24.85
C HIS A 227 9.83 -10.20 -25.40
N MET A 228 11.13 -10.38 -25.25
CA MET A 228 12.10 -9.57 -25.98
C MET A 228 11.99 -9.83 -27.47
N ILE A 229 12.06 -8.76 -28.26
CA ILE A 229 12.02 -8.88 -29.71
C ILE A 229 13.36 -9.43 -30.24
N SER A 230 13.29 -10.33 -31.21
CA SER A 230 14.47 -10.80 -31.92
C SER A 230 14.99 -9.71 -32.86
N ALA A 231 16.32 -9.57 -32.92
CA ALA A 231 16.98 -8.73 -33.92
C ALA A 231 16.56 -9.12 -35.35
N GLN A 232 16.61 -8.16 -36.28
CA GLN A 232 16.21 -8.37 -37.66
C GLN A 232 16.93 -9.59 -38.28
N GLY A 233 16.15 -10.44 -38.98
CA GLY A 233 16.66 -11.66 -39.61
C GLY A 233 16.94 -12.82 -38.64
N ARG A 234 16.64 -12.69 -37.34
CA ARG A 234 16.71 -13.79 -36.37
C ARG A 234 15.32 -14.26 -35.97
N ASP A 235 15.15 -15.57 -35.84
CA ASP A 235 13.94 -16.17 -35.29
C ASP A 235 13.86 -15.98 -33.77
N GLY A 236 12.65 -16.01 -33.21
CA GLY A 236 12.44 -16.02 -31.77
C GLY A 236 10.97 -15.94 -31.34
N CYS A 237 10.74 -15.80 -30.03
CA CYS A 237 9.40 -15.73 -29.43
C CYS A 237 8.65 -14.49 -29.90
N PHE A 238 9.37 -13.41 -30.22
CA PHE A 238 8.81 -12.21 -30.80
C PHE A 238 9.65 -11.77 -32.01
N PRO A 239 9.31 -12.19 -33.23
CA PRO A 239 10.02 -11.80 -34.45
C PRO A 239 9.82 -10.32 -34.81
N ALA A 240 10.87 -9.65 -35.31
CA ALA A 240 10.82 -8.23 -35.72
C ALA A 240 9.65 -7.88 -36.67
N ARG A 241 9.29 -8.79 -37.58
CA ARG A 241 8.16 -8.59 -38.52
C ARG A 241 6.79 -8.42 -37.85
N GLN A 242 6.64 -8.88 -36.60
CA GLN A 242 5.38 -8.78 -35.85
C GLN A 242 5.27 -7.49 -35.04
N GLU A 243 6.30 -6.64 -35.00
CA GLU A 243 6.33 -5.44 -34.17
C GLU A 243 5.09 -4.56 -34.34
N MET A 244 4.75 -4.20 -35.60
CA MET A 244 3.60 -3.35 -35.90
C MET A 244 2.27 -3.99 -35.48
N GLN A 245 2.12 -5.30 -35.68
CA GLN A 245 0.90 -6.04 -35.33
C GLN A 245 0.71 -6.09 -33.81
N VAL A 246 1.78 -6.39 -33.07
CA VAL A 246 1.77 -6.42 -31.60
C VAL A 246 1.51 -5.02 -31.05
N ALA A 247 2.16 -3.99 -31.57
CA ALA A 247 1.92 -2.60 -31.15
C ALA A 247 0.46 -2.17 -31.35
N ALA A 248 -0.16 -2.56 -32.48
CA ALA A 248 -1.59 -2.32 -32.71
C ALA A 248 -2.48 -3.08 -31.72
N GLY A 249 -2.15 -4.35 -31.44
CA GLY A 249 -2.86 -5.17 -30.44
C GLY A 249 -2.79 -4.60 -29.04
N ILE A 250 -1.61 -4.10 -28.63
CA ILE A 250 -1.41 -3.41 -27.35
C ILE A 250 -2.32 -2.19 -27.28
N ARG A 251 -2.27 -1.29 -28.27
CA ARG A 251 -3.11 -0.08 -28.29
C ARG A 251 -4.61 -0.39 -28.20
N ALA A 252 -5.06 -1.40 -28.94
CA ALA A 252 -6.46 -1.84 -28.89
C ALA A 252 -6.85 -2.32 -27.49
N MET A 253 -6.02 -3.15 -26.87
CA MET A 253 -6.32 -3.72 -25.54
C MET A 253 -6.27 -2.66 -24.43
N LEU A 254 -5.31 -1.73 -24.47
CA LEU A 254 -5.26 -0.60 -23.53
C LEU A 254 -6.51 0.29 -23.64
N GLY A 255 -7.03 0.46 -24.86
CA GLY A 255 -8.29 1.17 -25.11
C GLY A 255 -9.51 0.43 -24.56
N GLU A 256 -9.67 -0.84 -24.91
CA GLU A 256 -10.80 -1.68 -24.51
C GLU A 256 -10.92 -1.82 -22.99
N ARG A 257 -9.78 -1.90 -22.28
CA ARG A 257 -9.74 -2.05 -20.83
C ARG A 257 -9.73 -0.71 -20.07
N ASN A 258 -9.80 0.42 -20.78
CA ASN A 258 -9.70 1.76 -20.19
C ASN A 258 -8.49 1.88 -19.24
N VAL A 259 -7.30 1.50 -19.72
CA VAL A 259 -6.08 1.51 -18.91
C VAL A 259 -5.59 2.95 -18.72
N GLY A 260 -5.30 3.31 -17.47
CA GLY A 260 -4.70 4.60 -17.10
C GLY A 260 -3.36 4.48 -16.37
N PHE A 261 -2.94 3.28 -15.96
CA PHE A 261 -1.70 3.05 -15.21
C PHE A 261 -1.06 1.75 -15.64
N GLY A 262 0.25 1.75 -15.92
CA GLY A 262 1.01 0.54 -16.27
C GLY A 262 2.27 0.38 -15.44
N TYR A 263 2.51 -0.83 -14.94
CA TYR A 263 3.69 -1.23 -14.19
C TYR A 263 4.40 -2.38 -14.91
N GLY A 264 5.71 -2.24 -15.12
CA GLY A 264 6.53 -3.27 -15.76
C GLY A 264 7.96 -2.81 -15.99
N ALA A 265 8.77 -3.65 -16.62
CA ALA A 265 10.14 -3.30 -17.00
C ALA A 265 10.16 -2.51 -18.33
N LEU A 266 11.34 -2.36 -18.93
CA LEU A 266 11.52 -1.74 -20.25
C LEU A 266 12.47 -2.58 -21.13
N ALA A 267 12.29 -3.90 -21.15
CA ALA A 267 13.05 -4.72 -22.07
C ALA A 267 12.70 -4.38 -23.54
N SER A 268 13.64 -4.61 -24.46
CA SER A 268 13.42 -4.43 -25.90
C SER A 268 12.23 -5.26 -26.39
N GLY A 269 11.45 -4.74 -27.34
CA GLY A 269 10.23 -5.41 -27.80
C GLY A 269 9.01 -5.03 -26.96
N ALA A 270 8.31 -6.02 -26.42
CA ALA A 270 6.96 -5.85 -25.91
C ALA A 270 6.84 -4.83 -24.76
N ASP A 271 7.77 -4.83 -23.80
CA ASP A 271 7.71 -3.90 -22.66
C ASP A 271 7.82 -2.44 -23.10
N ILE A 272 8.75 -2.13 -24.02
CA ILE A 272 8.87 -0.78 -24.60
C ILE A 272 7.62 -0.44 -25.45
N LEU A 273 7.06 -1.39 -26.20
CA LEU A 273 5.81 -1.16 -26.94
C LEU A 273 4.61 -0.84 -26.02
N PHE A 274 4.52 -1.49 -24.85
CA PHE A 274 3.54 -1.11 -23.82
C PHE A 274 3.80 0.30 -23.30
N ALA A 275 5.05 0.61 -22.96
CA ALA A 275 5.44 1.91 -22.43
C ALA A 275 5.09 3.05 -23.38
N GLU A 276 5.40 2.92 -24.67
CA GLU A 276 5.05 3.89 -25.70
C GLU A 276 3.54 4.05 -25.83
N ALA A 277 2.80 2.94 -25.91
CA ALA A 277 1.34 2.98 -26.05
C ALA A 277 0.63 3.59 -24.82
N LEU A 278 1.17 3.39 -23.61
CA LEU A 278 0.70 4.05 -22.39
C LEU A 278 0.94 5.56 -22.46
N LEU A 279 2.17 5.96 -22.82
CA LEU A 279 2.57 7.35 -22.93
C LEU A 279 1.83 8.12 -24.04
N GLU A 280 1.54 7.49 -25.17
CA GLU A 280 0.73 8.05 -26.27
C GLU A 280 -0.71 8.37 -25.82
N ARG A 281 -1.25 7.58 -24.88
CA ARG A 281 -2.61 7.74 -24.35
C ARG A 281 -2.70 8.72 -23.18
N GLY A 282 -1.57 9.23 -22.69
CA GLY A 282 -1.50 10.04 -21.47
C GLY A 282 -1.74 9.23 -20.18
N ALA A 283 -1.53 7.91 -20.21
CA ALA A 283 -1.56 7.07 -19.02
C ALA A 283 -0.26 7.23 -18.21
N GLU A 284 -0.31 6.91 -16.91
CA GLU A 284 0.88 6.89 -16.06
C GLU A 284 1.72 5.65 -16.34
N LEU A 285 3.00 5.86 -16.62
CA LEU A 285 3.99 4.81 -16.84
C LEU A 285 4.87 4.68 -15.59
N HIS A 286 4.84 3.51 -14.95
CA HIS A 286 5.68 3.20 -13.80
C HIS A 286 6.66 2.08 -14.17
N VAL A 287 7.93 2.45 -14.29
CA VAL A 287 8.99 1.52 -14.67
C VAL A 287 9.58 0.87 -13.42
N VAL A 288 9.68 -0.45 -13.43
CA VAL A 288 10.36 -1.24 -12.40
C VAL A 288 11.53 -1.98 -13.04
N LEU A 289 12.75 -1.54 -12.74
CA LEU A 289 13.96 -2.20 -13.20
C LEU A 289 14.40 -3.26 -12.17
N PRO A 290 14.72 -4.49 -12.61
CA PRO A 290 15.08 -5.59 -11.70
C PRO A 290 16.42 -5.35 -10.99
N PHE A 291 17.35 -4.61 -11.62
CA PHE A 291 18.69 -4.30 -11.13
C PHE A 291 19.21 -3.02 -11.80
N ALA A 292 20.48 -2.66 -11.55
CA ALA A 292 21.13 -1.47 -12.07
C ALA A 292 20.88 -1.22 -13.57
N ARG A 293 20.57 0.04 -13.91
CA ARG A 293 20.13 0.48 -15.25
C ARG A 293 21.10 0.03 -16.35
N ASP A 294 22.38 0.35 -16.22
CA ASP A 294 23.32 0.20 -17.33
C ASP A 294 23.49 -1.28 -17.74
N GLU A 295 23.56 -2.18 -16.76
CA GLU A 295 23.60 -3.63 -16.99
C GLU A 295 22.26 -4.17 -17.54
N PHE A 296 21.13 -3.58 -17.14
CA PHE A 296 19.82 -3.94 -17.72
C PHE A 296 19.76 -3.57 -19.22
N VAL A 297 20.30 -2.42 -19.60
CA VAL A 297 20.32 -2.01 -21.01
C VAL A 297 21.20 -2.96 -21.84
N GLU A 298 22.38 -3.32 -21.33
CA GLU A 298 23.28 -4.27 -22.00
C GLU A 298 22.64 -5.66 -22.20
N ILE A 299 21.91 -6.15 -21.20
CA ILE A 299 21.33 -7.51 -21.21
C ILE A 299 19.98 -7.58 -21.92
N SER A 300 19.11 -6.58 -21.73
CA SER A 300 17.70 -6.66 -22.09
C SER A 300 17.25 -5.69 -23.17
N VAL A 301 18.09 -4.73 -23.58
CA VAL A 301 17.73 -3.70 -24.56
C VAL A 301 18.60 -3.76 -25.81
N ASP A 302 19.92 -3.65 -25.65
CA ASP A 302 20.87 -3.60 -26.77
C ASP A 302 20.83 -4.82 -27.71
N PRO A 303 20.61 -6.07 -27.24
CA PRO A 303 20.66 -7.25 -28.11
C PRO A 303 19.63 -7.26 -29.25
N ALA A 304 18.57 -6.45 -29.16
CA ALA A 304 17.54 -6.35 -30.19
C ALA A 304 17.92 -5.46 -31.38
N GLY A 305 19.01 -4.68 -31.29
CA GLY A 305 19.58 -3.91 -32.40
C GLY A 305 19.49 -2.38 -32.26
N PRO A 306 20.05 -1.65 -33.24
CA PRO A 306 20.20 -0.20 -33.18
C PRO A 306 18.82 0.48 -33.26
N GLY A 307 18.42 1.18 -32.19
CA GLY A 307 17.14 1.91 -32.07
C GLY A 307 16.39 1.62 -30.77
N TRP A 308 16.58 0.44 -30.16
CA TRP A 308 15.89 0.09 -28.91
C TRP A 308 16.39 0.90 -27.70
N ARG A 309 17.68 1.24 -27.66
CA ARG A 309 18.26 2.08 -26.61
C ARG A 309 17.67 3.50 -26.59
N GLU A 310 17.48 4.12 -27.76
CA GLU A 310 16.86 5.45 -27.86
C GLU A 310 15.40 5.44 -27.36
N ARG A 311 14.65 4.39 -27.73
CA ARG A 311 13.26 4.20 -27.26
C ARG A 311 13.19 3.94 -25.76
N PHE A 312 14.11 3.14 -25.24
CA PHE A 312 14.26 2.90 -23.80
C PHE A 312 14.48 4.22 -23.06
N ASP A 313 15.46 5.03 -23.48
CA ASP A 313 15.78 6.30 -22.84
C ASP A 313 14.62 7.30 -22.94
N ALA A 314 13.91 7.33 -24.08
CA ALA A 314 12.74 8.17 -24.27
C ALA A 314 11.56 7.77 -23.36
N CYS A 315 11.31 6.48 -23.18
CA CYS A 315 10.28 5.98 -22.26
C CYS A 315 10.66 6.25 -20.80
N LEU A 316 11.91 5.97 -20.43
CA LEU A 316 12.40 6.17 -19.07
C LEU A 316 12.34 7.65 -18.65
N ALA A 317 12.69 8.57 -19.56
CA ALA A 317 12.63 10.01 -19.30
C ALA A 317 11.21 10.56 -19.11
N ARG A 318 10.20 9.88 -19.68
CA ARG A 318 8.79 10.25 -19.59
C ARG A 318 8.01 9.44 -18.54
N ALA A 319 8.66 8.46 -17.90
CA ALA A 319 8.03 7.63 -16.89
C ALA A 319 7.59 8.49 -15.69
N THR A 320 6.39 8.23 -15.20
CA THR A 320 5.85 8.83 -13.97
C THR A 320 6.69 8.46 -12.75
N SER A 321 7.23 7.23 -12.73
CA SER A 321 8.22 6.83 -11.73
C SER A 321 9.15 5.74 -12.26
N VAL A 322 10.36 5.72 -11.71
CA VAL A 322 11.32 4.63 -11.91
C VAL A 322 11.68 4.06 -10.54
N THR A 323 11.44 2.77 -10.35
CA THR A 323 11.78 2.01 -9.14
C THR A 323 12.77 0.92 -9.49
N PHE A 324 13.75 0.69 -8.62
CA PHE A 324 14.66 -0.45 -8.71
C PHE A 324 14.26 -1.52 -7.68
N ALA A 325 14.14 -2.77 -8.11
CA ALA A 325 13.91 -3.88 -7.19
C ALA A 325 15.14 -4.07 -6.28
N THR A 326 16.33 -3.93 -6.86
CA THR A 326 17.60 -3.72 -6.16
C THR A 326 18.48 -2.75 -6.94
N ASP A 327 19.27 -1.94 -6.23
CA ASP A 327 20.27 -1.05 -6.85
C ASP A 327 21.58 -1.79 -7.19
N ASP A 328 21.64 -3.08 -6.87
CA ASP A 328 22.80 -3.95 -7.09
C ASP A 328 22.83 -4.48 -8.53
N ARG A 329 23.93 -5.15 -8.88
CA ARG A 329 24.18 -5.77 -10.18
C ARG A 329 23.42 -7.09 -10.37
N TYR A 330 23.28 -7.50 -11.63
CA TYR A 330 22.67 -8.76 -12.07
C TYR A 330 23.36 -9.98 -11.45
N LEU A 331 24.70 -9.97 -11.42
CA LEU A 331 25.55 -11.03 -10.86
C LEU A 331 25.25 -12.46 -11.41
N GLY A 332 24.60 -12.58 -12.57
CA GLY A 332 24.31 -13.87 -13.22
C GLY A 332 23.13 -14.64 -12.61
N HIS A 333 22.29 -13.99 -11.80
CA HIS A 333 21.17 -14.64 -11.12
C HIS A 333 19.84 -14.38 -11.81
N ASP A 334 19.38 -15.30 -12.66
CA ASP A 334 18.15 -15.14 -13.45
C ASP A 334 16.89 -14.84 -12.61
N TRP A 335 16.83 -15.34 -11.36
CA TRP A 335 15.71 -15.07 -10.44
C TRP A 335 15.52 -13.59 -10.11
N ILE A 336 16.53 -12.74 -10.33
CA ILE A 336 16.44 -11.30 -10.09
C ILE A 336 15.47 -10.61 -11.05
N PHE A 337 15.28 -11.16 -12.26
CA PHE A 337 14.24 -10.71 -13.19
C PHE A 337 12.86 -11.01 -12.61
N ALA A 338 12.65 -12.22 -12.11
CA ALA A 338 11.40 -12.59 -11.43
C ALA A 338 11.15 -11.70 -10.20
N TYR A 339 12.19 -11.35 -9.44
CA TYR A 339 12.08 -10.39 -8.34
C TYR A 339 11.58 -9.02 -8.82
N GLY A 340 12.13 -8.50 -9.92
CA GLY A 340 11.63 -7.27 -10.56
C GLY A 340 10.15 -7.37 -10.98
N SER A 341 9.77 -8.48 -11.63
CA SER A 341 8.38 -8.73 -12.02
C SER A 341 7.45 -8.82 -10.81
N PHE A 342 7.85 -9.50 -9.72
CA PHE A 342 7.06 -9.54 -8.47
C PHE A 342 6.82 -8.15 -7.89
N VAL A 343 7.85 -7.29 -7.86
CA VAL A 343 7.70 -5.92 -7.39
C VAL A 343 6.73 -5.15 -8.30
N ALA A 344 6.86 -5.27 -9.62
CA ALA A 344 5.95 -4.61 -10.57
C ALA A 344 4.50 -5.08 -10.42
N MET A 345 4.26 -6.39 -10.32
CA MET A 345 2.93 -6.96 -10.10
C MET A 345 2.33 -6.46 -8.79
N GLY A 346 3.10 -6.52 -7.70
CA GLY A 346 2.65 -6.08 -6.38
C GLY A 346 2.29 -4.60 -6.36
N LEU A 347 3.09 -3.75 -7.03
CA LEU A 347 2.80 -2.32 -7.15
C LEU A 347 1.55 -2.03 -7.97
N ALA A 348 1.31 -2.78 -9.06
CA ALA A 348 0.05 -2.69 -9.80
C ALA A 348 -1.16 -3.01 -8.90
N VAL A 349 -1.07 -4.07 -8.08
CA VAL A 349 -2.12 -4.45 -7.14
C VAL A 349 -2.32 -3.37 -6.06
N LEU A 350 -1.25 -2.84 -5.48
CA LEU A 350 -1.33 -1.77 -4.47
C LEU A 350 -1.96 -0.50 -5.05
N ARG A 351 -1.55 -0.09 -6.26
CA ARG A 351 -2.12 1.08 -6.95
C ARG A 351 -3.61 0.88 -7.23
N ALA A 352 -4.01 -0.32 -7.67
CA ALA A 352 -5.41 -0.63 -7.92
C ALA A 352 -6.25 -0.60 -6.64
N ARG A 353 -5.75 -1.17 -5.54
CA ARG A 353 -6.41 -1.11 -4.22
C ARG A 353 -6.58 0.35 -3.75
N PHE A 354 -5.53 1.16 -3.87
CA PHE A 354 -5.56 2.57 -3.50
C PHE A 354 -6.62 3.35 -4.28
N LEU A 355 -6.70 3.12 -5.59
CA LEU A 355 -7.65 3.79 -6.50
C LEU A 355 -9.03 3.14 -6.57
N ASP A 356 -9.28 2.05 -5.84
CA ASP A 356 -10.49 1.22 -5.99
C ASP A 356 -10.75 0.85 -7.47
N ALA A 357 -9.66 0.54 -8.19
CA ALA A 357 -9.64 0.27 -9.62
C ALA A 357 -9.56 -1.23 -9.92
N ALA A 358 -9.91 -1.61 -11.15
CA ALA A 358 -9.63 -2.95 -11.64
C ALA A 358 -8.12 -3.14 -11.87
N VAL A 359 -7.60 -4.33 -11.55
CA VAL A 359 -6.21 -4.72 -11.82
C VAL A 359 -6.15 -5.92 -12.76
N ARG A 360 -5.23 -5.91 -13.73
CA ARG A 360 -5.04 -6.99 -14.71
C ARG A 360 -3.57 -7.16 -15.06
N GLN A 361 -3.22 -8.29 -15.64
CA GLN A 361 -1.98 -8.43 -16.40
C GLN A 361 -2.29 -8.45 -17.88
N ILE A 362 -1.49 -7.74 -18.67
CA ILE A 362 -1.49 -7.88 -20.12
C ILE A 362 -0.11 -8.35 -20.56
N ALA A 363 -0.06 -9.49 -21.25
CA ALA A 363 1.19 -10.11 -21.68
C ALA A 363 1.29 -10.24 -23.19
N VAL A 364 2.45 -9.94 -23.76
CA VAL A 364 2.80 -10.35 -25.13
C VAL A 364 3.57 -11.67 -25.04
N TRP A 365 2.87 -12.77 -25.32
CA TRP A 365 3.36 -14.11 -25.02
C TRP A 365 2.97 -15.09 -26.13
N ASP A 366 3.88 -16.02 -26.43
CA ASP A 366 3.68 -17.09 -27.42
C ASP A 366 2.76 -18.21 -26.92
N GLY A 367 2.59 -18.31 -25.59
CA GLY A 367 1.74 -19.32 -24.95
C GLY A 367 2.51 -20.56 -24.49
N GLU A 368 3.84 -20.56 -24.62
CA GLU A 368 4.71 -21.66 -24.21
C GLU A 368 5.33 -21.34 -22.84
N GLU A 369 5.14 -22.24 -21.88
CA GLU A 369 5.77 -22.12 -20.57
C GLU A 369 7.22 -22.62 -20.62
N THR A 370 8.12 -21.89 -19.97
CA THR A 370 9.51 -22.33 -19.79
C THR A 370 9.70 -22.91 -18.39
N THR A 371 10.69 -23.80 -18.23
CA THR A 371 11.10 -24.37 -16.94
C THR A 371 12.01 -23.44 -16.14
N GLY A 372 12.30 -22.24 -16.65
CA GLY A 372 13.16 -21.26 -15.99
C GLY A 372 12.49 -20.60 -14.78
N SER A 373 13.31 -20.01 -13.91
CA SER A 373 12.88 -19.25 -12.74
C SER A 373 12.51 -17.79 -13.04
N ALA A 374 12.42 -17.40 -14.31
CA ALA A 374 12.09 -16.06 -14.77
C ALA A 374 11.57 -16.05 -16.23
N GLY A 375 10.98 -14.92 -16.65
CA GLY A 375 10.52 -14.65 -18.01
C GLY A 375 8.99 -14.58 -18.15
N THR A 376 8.51 -14.21 -19.35
CA THR A 376 7.08 -13.93 -19.59
C THR A 376 6.13 -15.05 -19.18
N GLY A 377 6.49 -16.32 -19.45
CA GLY A 377 5.65 -17.46 -19.06
C GLY A 377 5.56 -17.63 -17.54
N PHE A 378 6.68 -17.43 -16.83
CA PHE A 378 6.71 -17.43 -15.37
C PHE A 378 5.84 -16.30 -14.80
N ASP A 379 5.92 -15.11 -15.39
CA ASP A 379 5.14 -13.95 -14.96
C ASP A 379 3.63 -14.16 -15.16
N VAL A 380 3.23 -14.78 -16.28
CA VAL A 380 1.84 -15.11 -16.59
C VAL A 380 1.29 -16.17 -15.64
N ARG A 381 2.06 -17.22 -15.37
CA ARG A 381 1.68 -18.26 -14.42
C ARG A 381 1.51 -17.69 -13.02
N THR A 382 2.51 -16.95 -12.56
CA THR A 382 2.53 -16.29 -11.25
C THR A 382 1.31 -15.39 -11.06
N TRP A 383 1.00 -14.54 -12.05
CA TRP A 383 -0.16 -13.66 -11.96
C TRP A 383 -1.48 -14.42 -11.88
N ARG A 384 -1.61 -15.48 -12.69
CA ARG A 384 -2.82 -16.34 -12.69
C ARG A 384 -3.04 -17.06 -11.38
N GLU A 385 -1.95 -17.52 -10.75
CA GLU A 385 -2.00 -18.21 -9.48
C GLU A 385 -2.27 -17.27 -8.30
N LEU A 386 -1.66 -16.08 -8.30
CA LEU A 386 -1.66 -15.19 -7.14
C LEU A 386 -2.67 -14.05 -7.18
N VAL A 387 -3.03 -13.57 -8.38
CA VAL A 387 -3.82 -12.33 -8.53
C VAL A 387 -5.12 -12.57 -9.30
N GLY A 388 -5.04 -13.09 -10.53
CA GLY A 388 -6.24 -13.31 -11.34
C GLY A 388 -5.97 -13.42 -12.84
N GLN A 389 -6.93 -12.97 -13.65
CA GLN A 389 -6.85 -13.17 -15.10
C GLN A 389 -5.74 -12.32 -15.76
N ALA A 390 -5.06 -12.93 -16.73
CA ALA A 390 -4.08 -12.31 -17.60
C ALA A 390 -4.59 -12.33 -19.05
N ASP A 391 -4.67 -11.16 -19.67
CA ASP A 391 -5.00 -10.98 -21.09
C ASP A 391 -3.72 -11.21 -21.93
N VAL A 392 -3.77 -12.05 -22.97
CA VAL A 392 -2.58 -12.43 -23.76
C VAL A 392 -2.72 -11.97 -25.21
N ILE A 393 -1.75 -11.17 -25.66
CA ILE A 393 -1.53 -10.82 -27.06
C ILE A 393 -0.53 -11.82 -27.61
N ARG A 394 -0.96 -12.64 -28.58
CA ARG A 394 -0.10 -13.69 -29.15
C ARG A 394 1.02 -13.11 -30.01
N CYS A 395 2.22 -13.66 -29.85
CA CYS A 395 3.38 -13.42 -30.71
C CYS A 395 4.09 -14.75 -31.04
N GLY A 396 4.97 -14.73 -32.03
CA GLY A 396 5.68 -15.91 -32.53
C GLY A 396 4.84 -16.77 -33.50
N GLU A 397 5.49 -17.78 -34.08
CA GLU A 397 4.87 -18.77 -34.99
C GLU A 397 4.95 -20.18 -34.39
N GLY A 398 4.50 -20.37 -33.13
CA GLY A 398 4.20 -21.68 -32.54
C GLY A 398 5.27 -22.79 -32.61
N THR A 399 6.51 -22.48 -33.00
CA THR A 399 7.58 -23.44 -33.22
C THR A 399 8.90 -22.81 -32.82
N ARG A 400 9.39 -23.14 -31.61
CA ARG A 400 10.77 -22.86 -31.23
C ARG A 400 11.54 -24.17 -31.11
N ARG A 401 12.68 -24.25 -31.83
CA ARG A 401 13.87 -24.93 -31.28
C ARG A 401 14.24 -24.19 -30.00
N ALA A 402 14.36 -24.94 -28.90
CA ALA A 402 14.80 -24.43 -27.61
C ALA A 402 16.04 -23.55 -27.81
N VAL A 403 15.93 -22.26 -27.55
CA VAL A 403 17.12 -21.44 -27.36
C VAL A 403 17.71 -21.94 -26.05
N SER A 404 18.80 -22.69 -26.13
CA SER A 404 19.52 -23.13 -24.93
C SER A 404 20.11 -21.89 -24.27
N TRP A 405 19.41 -21.37 -23.27
CA TRP A 405 20.07 -20.61 -22.23
C TRP A 405 21.05 -21.57 -21.57
N THR A 406 22.35 -21.31 -21.73
CA THR A 406 23.35 -22.02 -20.95
C THR A 406 23.05 -21.69 -19.49
N PRO A 407 22.65 -22.66 -18.64
CA PRO A 407 22.39 -22.37 -17.25
C PRO A 407 23.70 -21.83 -16.66
N VAL A 408 23.71 -20.57 -16.24
CA VAL A 408 24.77 -20.10 -15.36
C VAL A 408 24.64 -20.98 -14.10
N PRO A 409 25.71 -21.65 -13.65
CA PRO A 409 25.63 -22.49 -12.46
C PRO A 409 25.04 -21.65 -11.32
N PRO A 410 24.14 -22.21 -10.50
CA PRO A 410 23.54 -21.48 -9.39
C PRO A 410 24.67 -20.90 -8.56
N SER A 411 24.80 -19.58 -8.63
CA SER A 411 25.77 -18.85 -7.83
C SER A 411 25.37 -19.12 -6.37
N ARG A 412 26.22 -19.89 -5.67
CA ARG A 412 25.97 -20.27 -4.28
C ARG A 412 25.96 -18.99 -3.44
N GLY A 413 24.85 -18.75 -2.75
CA GLY A 413 24.81 -17.83 -1.61
C GLY A 413 23.74 -16.73 -1.68
N ARG A 414 23.28 -16.27 -2.84
CA ARG A 414 22.31 -15.14 -2.92
C ARG A 414 20.87 -15.61 -3.06
N GLU A 415 20.03 -15.31 -2.07
CA GLU A 415 18.63 -15.72 -2.01
C GLU A 415 17.71 -14.59 -1.57
N LEU A 416 16.43 -14.63 -1.99
CA LEU A 416 15.41 -13.71 -1.48
C LEU A 416 14.95 -14.15 -0.09
N ARG A 417 15.06 -13.25 0.88
CA ARG A 417 14.58 -13.47 2.25
C ARG A 417 13.83 -12.25 2.77
N ALA A 418 12.97 -12.50 3.75
CA ALA A 418 12.37 -11.44 4.53
C ALA A 418 13.23 -11.20 5.78
N MET A 419 13.52 -9.94 6.07
CA MET A 419 14.32 -9.51 7.20
C MET A 419 13.46 -8.61 8.08
N LEU A 420 13.55 -8.81 9.40
CA LEU A 420 12.92 -7.97 10.42
C LEU A 420 14.01 -7.43 11.34
N PHE A 421 14.04 -6.11 11.52
CA PHE A 421 14.81 -5.44 12.56
C PHE A 421 13.86 -4.82 13.56
N GLY A 422 14.15 -4.95 14.86
CA GLY A 422 13.36 -4.36 15.91
C GLY A 422 14.19 -3.77 17.03
N ASP A 423 13.56 -2.85 17.75
CA ASP A 423 14.10 -2.18 18.93
C ASP A 423 12.96 -1.86 19.91
N VAL A 424 13.27 -1.79 21.21
CA VAL A 424 12.29 -1.44 22.24
C VAL A 424 12.51 0.00 22.71
N LYS A 425 11.62 0.90 22.26
CA LYS A 425 11.66 2.30 22.70
C LYS A 425 11.62 2.38 24.22
N GLY A 426 12.58 3.12 24.78
CA GLY A 426 12.65 3.40 26.23
C GLY A 426 13.54 2.44 27.00
N PHE A 427 14.08 1.40 26.36
CA PHE A 427 15.03 0.49 26.98
C PHE A 427 16.26 1.20 27.56
N SER A 428 16.84 2.16 26.83
CA SER A 428 18.00 2.95 27.29
C SER A 428 17.75 3.78 28.56
N LYS A 429 16.50 3.91 29.00
CA LYS A 429 16.10 4.59 30.25
C LYS A 429 15.79 3.63 31.39
N LEU A 430 15.90 2.32 31.18
CA LEU A 430 15.71 1.33 32.22
C LEU A 430 16.82 1.42 33.26
N THR A 431 16.45 1.23 34.52
CA THR A 431 17.42 1.08 35.60
C THR A 431 18.01 -0.34 35.59
N GLU A 432 19.21 -0.50 36.14
CA GLU A 432 19.86 -1.82 36.29
C GLU A 432 18.95 -2.86 36.97
N ALA A 433 18.13 -2.43 37.93
CA ALA A 433 17.18 -3.28 38.64
C ALA A 433 16.03 -3.80 37.76
N GLN A 434 15.71 -3.09 36.67
CA GLN A 434 14.63 -3.44 35.75
C GLN A 434 15.08 -4.37 34.60
N ILE A 435 16.39 -4.46 34.35
CA ILE A 435 16.95 -5.28 33.26
C ILE A 435 16.55 -6.77 33.37
N PRO A 436 16.61 -7.43 34.54
CA PRO A 436 16.18 -8.83 34.64
C PRO A 436 14.71 -9.03 34.26
N ALA A 437 13.81 -8.15 34.71
CA ALA A 437 12.40 -8.21 34.37
C ALA A 437 12.16 -8.02 32.86
N PHE A 438 12.91 -7.10 32.24
CA PHE A 438 12.88 -6.90 30.78
C PHE A 438 13.27 -8.17 30.02
N VAL A 439 14.38 -8.82 30.42
CA VAL A 439 14.85 -10.05 29.77
C VAL A 439 13.85 -11.19 29.95
N THR A 440 13.34 -11.39 31.16
CA THR A 440 12.43 -12.52 31.44
C THR A 440 11.06 -12.33 30.80
N HIS A 441 10.47 -11.14 30.88
CA HIS A 441 9.06 -10.95 30.50
C HIS A 441 8.89 -10.40 29.10
N LEU A 442 9.71 -9.42 28.68
CA LEU A 442 9.59 -8.81 27.36
C LEU A 442 10.37 -9.62 26.30
N LEU A 443 11.67 -9.82 26.48
CA LEU A 443 12.45 -10.65 25.55
C LEU A 443 11.96 -12.11 25.56
N GLY A 444 11.54 -12.62 26.72
CA GLY A 444 10.91 -13.94 26.83
C GLY A 444 9.63 -14.07 25.99
N ALA A 445 8.77 -13.04 25.97
CA ALA A 445 7.58 -13.01 25.11
C ALA A 445 7.95 -13.04 23.62
N LEU A 446 8.95 -12.25 23.21
CA LEU A 446 9.46 -12.27 21.82
C LEU A 446 10.03 -13.64 21.45
N GLY A 447 10.84 -14.23 22.34
CA GLY A 447 11.43 -15.56 22.16
C GLY A 447 10.35 -16.64 21.96
N GLY A 448 9.31 -16.62 22.80
CA GLY A 448 8.19 -17.55 22.69
C GLY A 448 7.38 -17.40 21.39
N VAL A 449 7.29 -16.20 20.81
CA VAL A 449 6.72 -16.02 19.47
C VAL A 449 7.60 -16.68 18.43
N LEU A 450 8.90 -16.37 18.40
CA LEU A 450 9.84 -16.88 17.40
C LEU A 450 9.92 -18.42 17.40
N GLU A 451 9.82 -19.05 18.56
CA GLU A 451 9.80 -20.51 18.68
C GLU A 451 8.60 -21.16 17.96
N ARG A 452 7.43 -20.50 17.93
CA ARG A 452 6.24 -21.02 17.23
C ARG A 452 6.42 -21.09 15.72
N TYR A 453 7.32 -20.28 15.16
CA TYR A 453 7.57 -20.24 13.71
C TYR A 453 8.57 -21.30 13.25
N GLY A 454 9.28 -21.96 14.16
CA GLY A 454 10.19 -23.08 13.86
C GLY A 454 11.13 -22.79 12.70
N ASP A 455 11.11 -23.67 11.69
CA ASP A 455 11.99 -23.61 10.51
C ASP A 455 11.76 -22.38 9.60
N ALA A 456 10.67 -21.63 9.80
CA ALA A 456 10.47 -20.37 9.10
C ALA A 456 11.40 -19.26 9.61
N VAL A 457 11.94 -19.38 10.84
CA VAL A 457 12.98 -18.49 11.39
C VAL A 457 14.34 -19.08 11.03
N LEU A 458 14.97 -18.51 10.01
CA LEU A 458 16.25 -18.98 9.49
C LEU A 458 17.44 -18.46 10.29
N TYR A 459 17.30 -17.26 10.85
CA TYR A 459 18.30 -16.66 11.72
C TYR A 459 17.63 -15.73 12.71
N ARG A 460 18.17 -15.67 13.94
CA ARG A 460 17.76 -14.73 14.97
C ARG A 460 18.98 -14.29 15.76
N ASN A 461 19.05 -13.01 16.07
CA ASN A 461 20.09 -12.43 16.90
C ASN A 461 19.52 -11.30 17.74
N THR A 462 20.12 -11.07 18.91
CA THR A 462 19.80 -9.93 19.78
C THR A 462 21.07 -9.21 20.20
N TRP A 463 20.96 -7.90 20.41
CA TRP A 463 22.04 -7.10 21.01
C TRP A 463 21.40 -6.00 21.87
N GLY A 464 21.33 -6.25 23.18
CA GLY A 464 20.53 -5.42 24.09
C GLY A 464 19.03 -5.57 23.82
N ASP A 465 18.39 -4.47 23.49
CA ASP A 465 17.00 -4.33 23.01
C ASP A 465 16.83 -4.63 21.52
N GLY A 466 17.92 -4.62 20.75
CA GLY A 466 17.90 -4.89 19.32
C GLY A 466 17.54 -6.34 19.00
N LEU A 467 16.62 -6.52 18.06
CA LEU A 467 16.18 -7.80 17.51
C LEU A 467 16.46 -7.83 16.01
N PHE A 468 17.14 -8.87 15.52
CA PHE A 468 17.29 -9.14 14.10
C PHE A 468 16.84 -10.56 13.77
N VAL A 469 15.91 -10.69 12.82
CA VAL A 469 15.34 -11.98 12.41
C VAL A 469 15.34 -12.08 10.90
N VAL A 470 15.77 -13.23 10.37
CA VAL A 470 15.62 -13.58 8.94
C VAL A 470 14.62 -14.71 8.83
N MET A 471 13.65 -14.52 7.95
CA MET A 471 12.52 -15.40 7.73
C MET A 471 12.56 -15.97 6.31
N SER A 472 11.97 -17.15 6.13
CA SER A 472 11.87 -17.86 4.85
C SER A 472 11.23 -17.03 3.74
N ASP A 473 10.13 -16.33 4.06
CA ASP A 473 9.31 -15.61 3.11
C ASP A 473 8.61 -14.40 3.74
N ALA A 474 8.05 -13.54 2.89
CA ALA A 474 7.40 -12.30 3.30
C ALA A 474 6.12 -12.52 4.13
N ALA A 475 5.34 -13.55 3.83
CA ALA A 475 4.08 -13.80 4.54
C ALA A 475 4.32 -14.30 5.97
N ALA A 476 5.24 -15.23 6.14
CA ALA A 476 5.68 -15.71 7.46
C ALA A 476 6.27 -14.56 8.29
N ALA A 477 7.12 -13.72 7.68
CA ALA A 477 7.68 -12.54 8.33
C ALA A 477 6.62 -11.51 8.73
N ALA A 478 5.65 -11.22 7.86
CA ALA A 478 4.56 -10.29 8.17
C ALA A 478 3.73 -10.78 9.36
N GLN A 479 3.35 -12.06 9.37
CA GLN A 479 2.60 -12.61 10.49
C GLN A 479 3.44 -12.61 11.78
N CYS A 480 4.71 -13.00 11.69
CA CYS A 480 5.63 -13.00 12.83
C CYS A 480 5.76 -11.59 13.43
N ALA A 481 5.93 -10.57 12.60
CA ALA A 481 6.02 -9.19 13.08
C ALA A 481 4.76 -8.73 13.82
N LEU A 482 3.57 -9.07 13.31
CA LEU A 482 2.30 -8.76 13.97
C LEU A 482 2.13 -9.53 15.30
N ASP A 483 2.50 -10.81 15.32
CA ASP A 483 2.48 -11.64 16.53
C ASP A 483 3.47 -11.13 17.60
N LEU A 484 4.64 -10.62 17.19
CA LEU A 484 5.61 -9.99 18.08
C LEU A 484 5.03 -8.71 18.70
N GLN A 485 4.36 -7.86 17.91
CA GLN A 485 3.69 -6.67 18.45
C GLN A 485 2.58 -7.03 19.44
N ALA A 486 1.73 -8.01 19.08
CA ALA A 486 0.66 -8.46 19.95
C ALA A 486 1.19 -9.07 21.27
N ALA A 487 2.29 -9.81 21.20
CA ALA A 487 2.92 -10.39 22.39
C ALA A 487 3.46 -9.32 23.34
N VAL A 488 4.11 -8.28 22.82
CA VAL A 488 4.59 -7.15 23.65
C VAL A 488 3.42 -6.38 24.26
N ALA A 489 2.37 -6.13 23.48
CA ALA A 489 1.17 -5.43 23.97
C ALA A 489 0.41 -6.23 25.06
N ALA A 490 0.57 -7.54 25.11
CA ALA A 490 -0.05 -8.40 26.12
C ALA A 490 0.75 -8.49 27.45
N VAL A 491 1.98 -7.96 27.49
CA VAL A 491 2.78 -7.93 28.72
C VAL A 491 2.25 -6.81 29.63
N ASP A 492 1.84 -7.16 30.85
CA ASP A 492 1.54 -6.18 31.90
C ASP A 492 2.84 -5.59 32.45
N LEU A 493 3.36 -4.57 31.77
CA LEU A 493 4.65 -3.96 32.07
C LEU A 493 4.72 -3.44 33.51
N GLU A 494 3.66 -2.77 33.99
CA GLU A 494 3.64 -2.18 35.33
C GLU A 494 3.68 -3.26 36.41
N ALA A 495 2.92 -4.35 36.25
CA ALA A 495 2.98 -5.48 37.16
C ALA A 495 4.36 -6.17 37.20
N GLN A 496 5.14 -6.07 36.12
CA GLN A 496 6.52 -6.57 36.07
C GLN A 496 7.57 -5.52 36.49
N GLY A 497 7.16 -4.35 36.99
CA GLY A 497 8.06 -3.28 37.40
C GLY A 497 8.74 -2.55 36.23
N LEU A 498 8.20 -2.68 35.01
CA LEU A 498 8.69 -2.03 33.80
C LEU A 498 7.88 -0.77 33.48
N PRO A 499 8.47 0.25 32.83
CA PRO A 499 7.72 1.43 32.41
C PRO A 499 6.66 1.07 31.36
N GLY A 500 5.41 1.48 31.55
CA GLY A 500 4.32 1.28 30.58
C GLY A 500 4.53 1.98 29.23
N THR A 501 5.58 2.80 29.11
CA THR A 501 5.96 3.46 27.85
C THR A 501 6.83 2.60 26.91
N LEU A 502 7.24 1.40 27.33
CA LEU A 502 8.02 0.51 26.46
C LEU A 502 7.17 0.06 25.28
N ALA A 503 7.73 0.15 24.07
CA ALA A 503 7.04 -0.23 22.85
C ALA A 503 8.02 -0.74 21.79
N LEU A 504 7.68 -1.86 21.17
CA LEU A 504 8.48 -2.48 20.12
C LEU A 504 8.29 -1.74 18.79
N ARG A 505 9.38 -1.39 18.12
CA ARG A 505 9.38 -0.93 16.73
C ARG A 505 9.83 -2.08 15.85
N LEU A 506 9.21 -2.28 14.69
CA LEU A 506 9.66 -3.30 13.72
C LEU A 506 9.76 -2.75 12.31
N GLY A 507 10.96 -2.80 11.74
CA GLY A 507 11.23 -2.54 10.32
C GLY A 507 11.39 -3.84 9.54
N GLY A 508 10.68 -3.98 8.41
CA GLY A 508 10.72 -5.15 7.54
C GLY A 508 11.20 -4.83 6.12
N HIS A 509 12.01 -5.71 5.56
CA HIS A 509 12.40 -5.65 4.15
C HIS A 509 12.39 -7.04 3.50
N PHE A 510 12.00 -7.12 2.24
CA PHE A 510 12.09 -8.32 1.42
C PHE A 510 13.03 -8.04 0.27
N GLY A 511 14.08 -8.84 0.14
CA GLY A 511 15.11 -8.62 -0.87
C GLY A 511 16.25 -9.63 -0.77
N PRO A 512 17.23 -9.53 -1.66
CA PRO A 512 18.28 -10.52 -1.75
C PRO A 512 19.38 -10.37 -0.69
N VAL A 513 19.78 -11.50 -0.13
CA VAL A 513 20.80 -11.63 0.92
C VAL A 513 21.79 -12.74 0.57
N PHE A 514 23.01 -12.63 1.10
CA PHE A 514 24.02 -13.66 1.02
C PHE A 514 24.03 -14.52 2.28
N GLU A 515 23.75 -15.81 2.14
CA GLU A 515 23.91 -16.78 3.22
C GLU A 515 25.37 -17.23 3.33
N ALA A 516 25.97 -17.06 4.50
CA ALA A 516 27.34 -17.48 4.76
C ALA A 516 27.56 -17.79 6.24
N ARG A 517 28.53 -18.67 6.54
CA ARG A 517 28.91 -18.96 7.92
C ARG A 517 29.65 -17.76 8.51
N ASP A 518 29.11 -17.19 9.57
CA ASP A 518 29.73 -16.09 10.31
C ASP A 518 31.00 -16.60 11.01
N PRO A 519 32.20 -16.08 10.68
CA PRO A 519 33.44 -16.55 11.27
C PRO A 519 33.61 -16.13 12.74
N VAL A 520 32.85 -15.14 13.21
CA VAL A 520 32.87 -14.64 14.60
C VAL A 520 31.88 -15.43 15.46
N GLN A 521 30.64 -15.58 14.99
CA GLN A 521 29.59 -16.27 15.76
C GLN A 521 29.60 -17.80 15.57
N GLY A 522 30.20 -18.30 14.48
CA GLY A 522 30.26 -19.73 14.16
C GLY A 522 28.94 -20.33 13.65
N VAL A 523 27.90 -19.51 13.43
CA VAL A 523 26.58 -19.90 12.95
C VAL A 523 26.37 -19.48 11.49
N MET A 524 25.34 -20.02 10.82
CA MET A 524 24.92 -19.51 9.52
C MET A 524 24.26 -18.14 9.71
N ASN A 525 24.66 -17.15 8.91
CA ASN A 525 24.18 -15.77 9.01
C ASN A 525 23.94 -15.20 7.60
N TYR A 526 23.28 -14.04 7.54
CA TYR A 526 22.88 -13.37 6.31
C TYR A 526 23.52 -12.00 6.19
N PHE A 527 24.10 -11.72 5.02
CA PHE A 527 24.87 -10.53 4.73
C PHE A 527 24.38 -9.81 3.47
N GLY A 528 24.73 -8.53 3.33
CA GLY A 528 24.50 -7.76 2.10
C GLY A 528 23.82 -6.41 2.31
N ALA A 529 23.67 -5.66 1.21
CA ALA A 529 23.09 -4.32 1.22
C ALA A 529 21.65 -4.29 1.75
N HIS A 530 20.86 -5.33 1.46
CA HIS A 530 19.47 -5.42 1.90
C HIS A 530 19.34 -5.63 3.43
N VAL A 531 20.28 -6.30 4.08
CA VAL A 531 20.34 -6.38 5.56
C VAL A 531 20.58 -4.99 6.14
N SER A 532 21.54 -4.26 5.57
CA SER A 532 21.85 -2.88 5.98
C SER A 532 20.66 -1.95 5.77
N ARG A 533 19.95 -2.07 4.64
CA ARG A 533 18.73 -1.31 4.35
C ARG A 533 17.66 -1.54 5.41
N THR A 534 17.42 -2.80 5.79
CA THR A 534 16.43 -3.16 6.81
C THR A 534 16.74 -2.50 8.16
N ALA A 535 18.00 -2.53 8.58
CA ALA A 535 18.47 -1.88 9.81
C ALA A 535 18.34 -0.33 9.80
N ARG A 536 18.03 0.29 8.65
CA ARG A 536 17.76 1.75 8.56
C ARG A 536 16.27 2.09 8.58
N ILE A 537 15.39 1.09 8.56
CA ILE A 537 13.93 1.24 8.64
C ILE A 537 13.47 1.32 10.09
N GLU A 538 14.00 0.46 10.95
CA GLU A 538 13.60 0.41 12.36
C GLU A 538 13.68 1.80 13.04
N PRO A 539 14.74 2.60 12.88
CA PRO A 539 14.85 3.87 13.61
C PRO A 539 13.77 4.89 13.26
N VAL A 540 13.23 4.78 12.05
CA VAL A 540 12.15 5.64 11.53
C VAL A 540 10.77 5.00 11.67
N THR A 541 10.71 3.78 12.22
CA THR A 541 9.46 3.10 12.53
C THR A 541 8.91 3.62 13.86
N PRO A 542 7.66 4.08 13.91
CA PRO A 542 7.02 4.51 15.14
C PRO A 542 6.86 3.37 16.16
N PRO A 543 6.85 3.67 17.47
CA PRO A 543 6.80 2.67 18.53
C PRO A 543 5.46 1.94 18.61
N GLY A 544 5.46 0.61 18.52
CA GLY A 544 4.26 -0.22 18.47
C GLY A 544 3.79 -0.59 17.07
N GLU A 545 4.53 -0.21 16.01
CA GLU A 545 4.15 -0.49 14.62
C GLU A 545 5.14 -1.38 13.89
N VAL A 546 4.68 -1.87 12.73
CA VAL A 546 5.50 -2.61 11.78
C VAL A 546 5.54 -1.86 10.44
N PHE A 547 6.69 -1.28 10.10
CA PHE A 547 6.88 -0.63 8.80
C PHE A 547 7.66 -1.54 7.87
N VAL A 548 7.21 -1.64 6.62
CA VAL A 548 7.84 -2.48 5.61
C VAL A 548 8.14 -1.67 4.35
N THR A 549 9.20 -2.03 3.61
CA THR A 549 9.52 -1.32 2.36
C THR A 549 8.50 -1.60 1.26
N GLU A 550 8.52 -0.79 0.21
CA GLU A 550 7.76 -1.00 -1.03
C GLU A 550 7.91 -2.42 -1.60
N GLN A 551 9.13 -2.98 -1.63
CA GLN A 551 9.36 -4.34 -2.14
C GLN A 551 8.68 -5.40 -1.27
N PHE A 552 8.65 -5.20 0.05
CA PHE A 552 7.95 -6.09 0.96
C PHE A 552 6.44 -5.97 0.77
N ALA A 553 5.91 -4.74 0.77
CA ALA A 553 4.48 -4.48 0.57
C ALA A 553 3.99 -5.02 -0.79
N ALA A 554 4.79 -4.83 -1.85
CA ALA A 554 4.50 -5.38 -3.17
C ALA A 554 4.44 -6.91 -3.11
N ARG A 555 5.40 -7.57 -2.45
CA ARG A 555 5.36 -9.03 -2.29
C ARG A 555 4.14 -9.50 -1.51
N LEU A 556 3.76 -8.79 -0.45
CA LEU A 556 2.55 -9.09 0.34
C LEU A 556 1.24 -8.82 -0.40
N ALA A 557 1.22 -7.85 -1.32
CA ALA A 557 0.03 -7.54 -2.10
C ALA A 557 -0.40 -8.73 -2.99
N LEU A 558 0.57 -9.57 -3.36
CA LEU A 558 0.36 -10.82 -4.11
C LEU A 558 -0.05 -12.00 -3.21
N GLU A 559 0.02 -11.86 -1.88
CA GLU A 559 -0.31 -12.95 -0.97
C GLU A 559 -1.84 -13.14 -0.85
N PRO A 560 -2.37 -14.36 -1.03
CA PRO A 560 -3.81 -14.64 -0.95
C PRO A 560 -4.44 -14.31 0.40
N ARG A 561 -3.64 -14.29 1.47
CA ARG A 561 -4.09 -13.97 2.83
C ARG A 561 -4.60 -12.54 2.98
N GLY A 562 -4.27 -11.64 2.04
CA GLY A 562 -4.84 -10.28 2.01
C GLY A 562 -4.29 -9.37 3.11
N TYR A 563 -2.98 -9.39 3.34
CA TYR A 563 -2.34 -8.40 4.20
C TYR A 563 -2.66 -6.98 3.70
N ALA A 564 -3.01 -6.09 4.63
CA ALA A 564 -3.18 -4.68 4.35
C ALA A 564 -1.84 -3.97 4.61
N CYS A 565 -1.38 -3.25 3.59
CA CYS A 565 -0.16 -2.45 3.64
C CYS A 565 -0.55 -1.06 3.17
N ASP A 566 -0.73 -0.14 4.11
CA ASP A 566 -1.09 1.24 3.77
C ASP A 566 0.18 2.01 3.45
N TYR A 567 0.23 2.65 2.28
CA TYR A 567 1.39 3.46 1.91
C TYR A 567 1.52 4.61 2.90
N VAL A 568 2.67 4.69 3.56
CA VAL A 568 2.93 5.71 4.59
C VAL A 568 3.90 6.80 4.15
N GLY A 569 4.29 6.78 2.88
CA GLY A 569 5.08 7.84 2.27
C GLY A 569 6.53 7.48 2.02
N GLN A 570 7.27 8.49 1.57
CA GLN A 570 8.70 8.45 1.35
C GLN A 570 9.41 8.89 2.64
N VAL A 571 10.06 7.96 3.34
CA VAL A 571 10.69 8.17 4.64
C VAL A 571 12.21 8.29 4.45
N PRO A 572 12.86 9.38 4.90
CA PRO A 572 14.31 9.46 4.92
C PRO A 572 14.88 8.34 5.79
N ALA A 573 15.59 7.41 5.19
CA ALA A 573 16.22 6.32 5.93
C ALA A 573 17.33 6.86 6.82
N ALA A 574 17.50 6.25 8.01
CA ALA A 574 18.50 6.70 8.98
C ALA A 574 19.91 6.73 8.37
N LYS A 575 20.78 7.62 8.91
CA LYS A 575 22.17 7.80 8.47
C LYS A 575 22.33 8.24 7.01
N SER A 576 21.43 9.09 6.51
CA SER A 576 21.48 9.68 5.17
C SER A 576 21.44 8.66 4.02
N TYR A 577 20.77 7.52 4.22
CA TYR A 577 20.67 6.42 3.24
C TYR A 577 19.66 6.71 2.11
N GLY A 578 19.31 7.97 1.89
CA GLY A 578 18.26 8.38 0.95
C GLY A 578 16.86 8.21 1.51
N THR A 579 15.87 8.15 0.62
CA THR A 579 14.45 8.11 0.98
C THR A 579 13.82 6.80 0.49
N LEU A 580 13.13 6.09 1.38
CA LEU A 580 12.47 4.81 1.08
C LEU A 580 10.96 4.98 1.08
N ARG A 581 10.28 4.39 0.10
CA ARG A 581 8.82 4.24 0.14
C ARG A 581 8.45 3.18 1.16
N MET A 582 7.71 3.58 2.18
CA MET A 582 7.36 2.76 3.32
C MET A 582 5.87 2.49 3.38
N TYR A 583 5.52 1.35 3.96
CA TYR A 583 4.15 0.88 4.15
C TYR A 583 3.96 0.44 5.59
N HIS A 584 2.81 0.74 6.16
CA HIS A 584 2.43 0.24 7.47
C HIS A 584 1.72 -1.10 7.31
N LEU A 585 2.26 -2.14 7.96
CA LEU A 585 1.70 -3.47 7.91
C LEU A 585 0.60 -3.63 8.95
N HIS A 586 -0.60 -3.93 8.48
CA HIS A 586 -1.74 -4.26 9.31
C HIS A 586 -2.04 -5.76 9.29
N ALA A 587 -2.68 -6.24 10.36
CA ALA A 587 -3.29 -7.56 10.34
C ALA A 587 -4.29 -7.66 9.17
N PRO A 588 -4.38 -8.83 8.51
CA PRO A 588 -5.41 -9.02 7.49
C PRO A 588 -6.77 -8.73 8.12
N ALA A 589 -7.61 -7.95 7.43
CA ALA A 589 -9.01 -7.82 7.81
C ALA A 589 -9.55 -9.24 7.94
N ARG A 590 -10.00 -9.65 9.14
CA ARG A 590 -10.54 -11.00 9.36
C ARG A 590 -11.44 -11.33 8.19
N ALA A 591 -11.16 -12.46 7.51
CA ALA A 591 -12.03 -13.00 6.48
C ALA A 591 -13.41 -13.26 7.09
N GLN A 592 -14.26 -12.23 7.11
CA GLN A 592 -15.69 -12.39 7.22
C GLN A 592 -16.11 -13.15 5.96
N ALA A 593 -16.67 -14.34 6.19
CA ALA A 593 -17.26 -15.25 5.21
C ALA A 593 -16.31 -16.03 4.29
N ARG A 594 -15.69 -17.10 4.83
CA ARG A 594 -15.79 -18.47 4.27
C ARG A 594 -15.72 -19.49 5.41
N ARG A 595 -16.82 -19.64 6.13
CA ARG A 595 -17.18 -20.93 6.74
C ARG A 595 -18.45 -21.40 6.04
N GLN A 596 -18.35 -22.62 5.53
CA GLN A 596 -19.24 -23.37 4.63
C GLN A 596 -19.04 -23.05 3.16
#